data_AF-A0A0V0QRG4-F1
#
_entry.id   AF-A0A0V0QRG4-F1
#
_cell.length_a   1.000
_cell.length_b   1.000
_cell.length_c   1.000
_cell.angle_alpha   90.00
_cell.angle_beta   90.00
_cell.angle_gamma   90.00
#
_symmetry.space_group_name_H-M   'P 1'
#
loop_
_entity.id
_entity.type
_entity.pdbx_description
1 polymer ?
#
loop_
_entity_poly.entity_id
_entity_poly.type
_entity_poly.pdbx_seq_one_letter_code
_entity_poly.pdbx_strand_id
1 'polypeptide(L)'
;MDNNSFSCQFSGFFGQVSIISSFINCGILIWIMREFLLKGDATQFNSKQIYQYSAISFGISIGLSLIPLFDGDFVGIYLPWDCSFDLQGLNGVLYTIFFELIPFTLLLIYAIIVHKQIRIKISQRQQG
;
A
#
# COMPACT_ATOMS: atom_id res chain seq x y z
N MET A 1 -14.81 10.92 -27.65
CA MET A 1 -14.09 11.48 -26.49
C MET A 1 -12.66 11.01 -26.64
N ASP A 2 -11.71 11.93 -26.70
CA ASP A 2 -10.31 11.56 -26.96
C ASP A 2 -9.74 10.85 -25.72
N ASN A 3 -9.46 9.56 -25.86
CA ASN A 3 -8.96 8.69 -24.79
C ASN A 3 -7.56 9.06 -24.28
N ASN A 4 -6.93 10.13 -24.79
CA ASN A 4 -5.56 10.54 -24.46
C ASN A 4 -5.51 11.87 -23.71
N SER A 5 -6.51 12.16 -22.89
CA SER A 5 -6.50 13.36 -22.06
C SER A 5 -5.41 13.23 -20.98
N PHE A 6 -4.48 14.20 -20.94
CA PHE A 6 -3.51 14.36 -19.84
C PHE A 6 -4.18 14.29 -18.46
N SER A 7 -5.42 14.78 -18.35
CA SER A 7 -6.21 14.70 -17.13
C SER A 7 -6.51 13.26 -16.69
N CYS A 8 -6.70 12.34 -17.63
CA CYS A 8 -6.97 10.94 -17.34
C CYS A 8 -5.69 10.28 -16.79
N GLN A 9 -4.57 10.42 -17.50
CA GLN A 9 -3.27 9.90 -17.06
C GLN A 9 -2.88 10.42 -15.67
N PHE A 10 -3.12 11.71 -15.43
CA PHE A 10 -2.88 12.32 -14.12
C PHE A 10 -3.76 11.72 -13.03
N SER A 11 -5.07 11.53 -13.28
CA SER A 11 -5.97 10.87 -12.34
C SER A 11 -5.56 9.44 -12.03
N GLY A 12 -5.20 8.66 -13.06
CA GLY A 12 -4.69 7.29 -12.91
C GLY A 12 -3.43 7.22 -12.05
N PHE A 13 -2.50 8.15 -12.24
CA PHE A 13 -1.30 8.27 -11.41
C PHE A 13 -1.64 8.48 -9.92
N PHE A 14 -2.51 9.44 -9.59
CA PHE A 14 -2.88 9.70 -8.18
C PHE A 14 -3.69 8.55 -7.58
N GLY A 15 -4.57 7.91 -8.35
CA GLY A 15 -5.27 6.71 -7.93
C GLY A 15 -4.29 5.63 -7.49
N GLN A 16 -3.25 5.43 -8.28
CA GLN A 16 -2.24 4.43 -7.99
C GLN A 16 -1.34 4.77 -6.79
N VAL A 17 -0.92 6.03 -6.66
CA VAL A 17 -0.17 6.52 -5.49
C VAL A 17 -1.00 6.27 -4.22
N SER A 18 -2.30 6.54 -4.27
CA SER A 18 -3.23 6.33 -3.16
C SER A 18 -3.33 4.86 -2.75
N ILE A 19 -3.45 3.93 -3.71
CA ILE A 19 -3.50 2.48 -3.45
C ILE A 19 -2.22 2.01 -2.77
N ILE A 20 -1.05 2.33 -3.34
CA ILE A 20 0.24 1.89 -2.79
C ILE A 20 0.46 2.50 -1.40
N SER A 21 0.15 3.79 -1.23
CA SER A 21 0.29 4.48 0.06
C SER A 21 -0.61 3.84 1.12
N SER A 22 -1.82 3.44 0.76
CA SER A 22 -2.75 2.75 1.65
C SER A 22 -2.19 1.41 2.12
N PHE A 23 -1.56 0.61 1.23
CA PHE A 23 -0.93 -0.65 1.63
C PHE A 23 0.23 -0.45 2.60
N ILE A 24 1.11 0.50 2.32
CA ILE A 24 2.28 0.77 3.17
C ILE A 24 1.81 1.27 4.55
N ASN A 25 0.87 2.22 4.59
CA ASN A 25 0.34 2.75 5.83
C ASN A 25 -0.42 1.69 6.64
N CYS A 26 -1.15 0.79 5.98
CA CYS A 26 -1.79 -0.34 6.65
C CYS A 26 -0.74 -1.28 7.28
N GLY A 27 0.37 -1.56 6.59
CA GLY A 27 1.49 -2.34 7.13
C GLY A 27 2.13 -1.68 8.35
N ILE A 28 2.38 -0.38 8.30
CA ILE A 28 2.87 0.42 9.43
C ILE A 28 1.90 0.34 10.61
N LEU A 29 0.59 0.50 10.36
CA LEU A 29 -0.44 0.42 11.38
C LEU A 29 -0.46 -0.94 12.07
N ILE A 30 -0.44 -2.04 11.32
CA ILE A 30 -0.38 -3.41 11.87
C ILE A 30 0.87 -3.58 12.73
N TRP A 31 2.02 -3.06 12.29
CA TRP A 31 3.26 -3.12 13.04
C TRP A 31 3.20 -2.32 14.35
N ILE A 32 2.67 -1.10 14.32
CA ILE A 32 2.47 -0.27 15.52
C ILE A 32 1.53 -0.98 16.51
N MET A 33 0.40 -1.52 16.03
CA MET A 33 -0.54 -2.28 16.85
C MET A 33 0.13 -3.51 17.47
N ARG A 34 0.97 -4.22 16.71
CA ARG A 34 1.74 -5.36 17.22
C ARG A 34 2.65 -4.93 18.37
N GLU A 35 3.44 -3.89 18.18
CA GLU A 35 4.38 -3.40 19.19
C GLU A 35 3.64 -2.93 20.45
N PHE A 36 2.54 -2.20 20.30
CA PHE A 36 1.70 -1.79 21.41
C PHE A 36 1.13 -2.98 22.20
N LEU A 37 0.53 -3.95 21.52
CA LEU A 37 -0.10 -5.10 22.17
C LEU A 37 0.92 -6.07 22.78
N LEU A 38 2.08 -6.23 22.15
CA LEU A 38 3.12 -7.11 22.67
C LEU A 38 3.90 -6.44 23.81
N LYS A 39 4.41 -5.22 23.63
CA LYS A 39 5.31 -4.58 24.62
C LYS A 39 4.56 -3.78 25.68
N GLY A 40 3.32 -3.36 25.42
CA GLY A 40 2.50 -2.61 26.36
C GLY A 40 2.90 -1.14 26.50
N ASP A 41 3.76 -0.62 25.60
CA ASP A 41 4.34 0.71 25.76
C ASP A 41 4.12 1.56 24.50
N ALA A 42 3.09 2.39 24.52
CA ALA A 42 2.79 3.34 23.42
C ALA A 42 3.79 4.50 23.35
N THR A 43 4.58 4.71 24.40
CA THR A 43 5.46 5.88 24.56
C THR A 43 6.67 5.86 23.62
N GLN A 44 6.99 4.71 23.01
CA GLN A 44 8.12 4.57 22.10
C GLN A 44 7.89 5.21 20.73
N PHE A 45 6.64 5.47 20.34
CA PHE A 45 6.33 6.10 19.05
C PHE A 45 6.40 7.62 19.16
N ASN A 46 7.62 8.16 19.03
CA ASN A 46 7.81 9.61 18.93
C ASN A 46 7.16 10.15 17.65
N SER A 47 6.52 11.32 17.72
CA SER A 47 5.91 12.00 16.57
C SER A 47 6.88 12.17 15.40
N LYS A 48 8.19 12.32 15.67
CA LYS A 48 9.23 12.36 14.63
C LYS A 48 9.32 11.07 13.82
N GLN A 49 9.19 9.89 14.46
CA GLN A 49 9.26 8.61 13.76
C GLN A 49 8.01 8.39 12.90
N ILE A 50 6.83 8.76 13.40
CA ILE A 50 5.58 8.68 12.63
C ILE A 50 5.67 9.53 11.35
N TYR A 51 6.20 10.75 11.46
CA TYR A 51 6.42 11.60 10.29
C TYR A 51 7.40 10.97 9.28
N GLN A 52 8.49 10.36 9.76
CA GLN A 52 9.44 9.65 8.90
C GLN A 52 8.78 8.48 8.16
N TYR A 53 7.96 7.68 8.84
CA TYR A 53 7.23 6.58 8.20
C TYR A 53 6.24 7.08 7.14
N SER A 54 5.54 8.17 7.41
CA SER A 54 4.63 8.80 6.44
C SER A 54 5.38 9.33 5.22
N ALA A 55 6.52 10.01 5.43
CA ALA A 55 7.35 10.51 4.33
C ALA A 55 7.93 9.39 3.46
N ILE A 56 8.40 8.31 4.08
CA ILE A 56 8.90 7.12 3.36
C ILE A 56 7.76 6.45 2.59
N SER A 57 6.58 6.28 3.21
CA SER A 57 5.40 5.71 2.56
C SER A 57 5.06 6.50 1.30
N PHE A 58 4.93 7.82 1.42
CA PHE A 58 4.57 8.69 0.30
C PHE A 58 5.63 8.68 -0.81
N GLY A 59 6.92 8.73 -0.44
CA GLY A 59 8.03 8.70 -1.40
C GLY A 59 8.09 7.39 -2.19
N ILE A 60 7.90 6.25 -1.52
CA ILE A 60 7.84 4.93 -2.18
C ILE A 60 6.62 4.88 -3.11
N SER A 61 5.44 5.33 -2.66
CA SER A 61 4.23 5.33 -3.48
C SER A 61 4.40 6.14 -4.75
N ILE A 62 4.93 7.36 -4.67
CA ILE A 62 5.24 8.18 -5.86
C ILE A 62 6.24 7.43 -6.76
N GLY A 63 7.34 6.93 -6.20
CA GLY A 63 8.38 6.27 -6.98
C GLY A 63 7.85 5.08 -7.78
N LEU A 64 7.02 4.23 -7.16
CA LEU A 64 6.44 3.07 -7.83
C LEU A 64 5.37 3.46 -8.87
N SER A 65 4.56 4.48 -8.59
CA SER A 65 3.55 4.98 -9.54
C SER A 65 4.12 5.77 -10.71
N LEU A 66 5.38 6.20 -10.66
CA LEU A 66 6.07 6.78 -11.81
C LEU A 66 6.50 5.73 -12.85
N ILE A 67 6.66 4.46 -12.45
CA ILE A 67 7.18 3.40 -13.33
C ILE A 67 6.35 3.24 -14.63
N PRO A 68 5.00 3.18 -14.59
CA PRO A 68 4.17 3.07 -15.79
C PRO A 68 4.35 4.25 -16.75
N LEU A 69 4.60 5.44 -16.21
CA LEU A 69 4.76 6.65 -17.04
C LEU A 69 6.02 6.59 -17.91
N PHE A 70 7.02 5.81 -17.52
CA PHE A 70 8.26 5.64 -18.29
C PHE A 70 8.21 4.50 -19.31
N ASP A 71 7.26 3.56 -19.18
CA ASP A 71 7.20 2.37 -20.03
C ASP A 71 6.51 2.64 -21.39
N GLY A 72 6.00 3.85 -21.62
CA GLY A 72 5.45 4.32 -22.91
C GLY A 72 4.14 3.66 -23.37
N ASP A 73 3.82 2.47 -22.87
CA ASP A 73 2.65 1.66 -23.24
C ASP A 73 1.42 1.95 -22.37
N PHE A 74 1.56 2.73 -21.30
CA PHE A 74 0.46 3.03 -20.37
C PHE A 74 -0.26 4.32 -20.75
N VAL A 75 -1.43 4.18 -21.38
CA VAL A 75 -2.35 5.29 -21.66
C VAL A 75 -3.44 5.30 -20.59
N GLY A 76 -3.89 6.47 -20.14
CA GLY A 76 -5.03 6.53 -19.21
C GLY A 76 -6.32 6.17 -19.95
N ILE A 77 -7.10 5.21 -19.44
CA ILE A 77 -8.43 4.89 -19.94
C ILE A 77 -9.51 5.33 -18.96
N TYR A 78 -10.59 5.85 -19.52
CA TYR A 78 -11.80 6.11 -18.75
C TYR A 78 -12.54 4.79 -18.51
N LEU A 79 -12.55 4.35 -17.25
CA LEU A 79 -13.51 3.36 -16.75
C LEU A 79 -14.85 4.07 -16.44
N PRO A 80 -15.96 3.33 -16.32
CA PRO A 80 -17.28 3.94 -16.06
C PRO A 80 -17.36 4.73 -14.75
N TRP A 81 -16.43 4.50 -13.81
CA TRP A 81 -16.41 5.08 -12.47
C TRP A 81 -15.14 5.88 -12.15
N ASP A 82 -14.08 5.81 -12.98
CA ASP A 82 -12.82 6.54 -12.74
C ASP A 82 -11.94 6.55 -14.00
N CYS A 83 -10.83 7.27 -14.00
CA CYS A 83 -9.73 7.00 -14.93
C CYS A 83 -8.67 6.11 -14.29
N SER A 84 -8.30 5.04 -14.98
CA SER A 84 -7.19 4.15 -14.60
C SER A 84 -6.17 4.09 -15.73
N PHE A 85 -4.98 3.56 -15.46
CA PHE A 85 -4.10 3.16 -16.55
C PHE A 85 -4.75 2.04 -17.37
N ASP A 86 -4.51 2.05 -18.67
CA ASP A 86 -4.89 0.99 -19.58
C ASP A 86 -4.00 -0.21 -19.32
N LEU A 87 -4.52 -1.10 -18.50
CA LEU A 87 -3.83 -2.34 -18.15
C LEU A 87 -4.23 -3.48 -19.10
N GLN A 88 -4.87 -3.22 -20.24
CA GLN A 88 -5.41 -4.25 -21.14
C GLN A 88 -4.35 -5.04 -21.95
N GLY A 89 -3.06 -4.88 -21.63
CA GLY A 89 -1.97 -5.69 -22.17
C GLY A 89 -1.34 -6.63 -21.14
N LEU A 90 -0.45 -7.53 -21.60
CA LEU A 90 0.33 -8.41 -20.71
C LEU A 90 1.09 -7.61 -19.65
N ASN A 91 1.68 -6.47 -20.03
CA ASN A 91 2.39 -5.56 -19.12
C ASN A 91 1.47 -4.96 -18.05
N GLY A 92 0.22 -4.65 -18.42
CA GLY A 92 -0.78 -4.15 -17.50
C GLY A 92 -1.20 -5.17 -16.44
N VAL A 93 -1.45 -6.41 -16.86
CA VAL A 93 -1.76 -7.51 -15.93
C VAL A 93 -0.58 -7.79 -14.99
N LEU A 94 0.63 -7.84 -15.52
CA LEU A 94 1.84 -7.99 -14.70
C LEU A 94 1.96 -6.85 -13.69
N TYR A 95 1.66 -5.61 -14.11
CA TYR A 95 1.67 -4.45 -13.25
C TYR A 95 0.67 -4.57 -12.08
N THR A 96 -0.58 -4.93 -12.35
CA THR A 96 -1.57 -5.19 -11.29
C THR A 96 -1.09 -6.28 -10.33
N ILE A 97 -0.50 -7.36 -10.85
CA ILE A 97 0.01 -8.44 -10.01
C ILE A 97 1.15 -7.96 -9.11
N PHE A 98 2.13 -7.24 -9.65
CA PHE A 98 3.32 -6.81 -8.92
C PHE A 98 3.06 -5.67 -7.94
N PHE A 99 2.21 -4.71 -8.28
CA PHE A 99 2.03 -3.49 -7.49
C PHE A 99 0.75 -3.49 -6.64
N GLU A 100 -0.21 -4.38 -6.92
CA GLU A 100 -1.44 -4.48 -6.13
C GLU A 100 -1.57 -5.86 -5.47
N LEU A 101 -1.60 -6.94 -6.26
CA LEU A 101 -1.95 -8.27 -5.75
C LEU A 101 -0.89 -8.84 -4.81
N ILE A 102 0.40 -8.76 -5.19
CA ILE A 102 1.51 -9.25 -4.37
C ILE A 102 1.61 -8.45 -3.06
N PRO A 103 1.66 -7.11 -3.07
CA PRO A 103 1.69 -6.32 -1.83
C PRO A 103 0.49 -6.59 -0.93
N PHE A 104 -0.72 -6.69 -1.49
CA PHE A 104 -1.93 -7.03 -0.74
C PHE A 104 -1.82 -8.41 -0.08
N THR A 105 -1.37 -9.41 -0.83
CA THR A 105 -1.20 -10.79 -0.32
C THR A 105 -0.16 -10.84 0.79
N LEU A 106 0.97 -10.16 0.63
CA LEU A 106 2.01 -10.06 1.66
C LEU A 106 1.50 -9.37 2.92
N LEU A 107 0.72 -8.30 2.76
CA LEU A 107 0.09 -7.58 3.87
C LEU A 107 -0.90 -8.47 4.63
N LEU A 108 -1.72 -9.26 3.93
CA LEU A 108 -2.65 -10.20 4.53
C LEU A 108 -1.91 -11.30 5.33
N ILE A 109 -0.86 -11.89 4.74
CA ILE A 109 -0.02 -12.88 5.41
C ILE A 109 0.61 -12.27 6.67
N TYR A 110 1.15 -11.06 6.56
CA TYR A 110 1.73 -10.34 7.69
C TYR A 110 0.71 -10.12 8.81
N ALA A 111 -0.50 -9.66 8.48
CA ALA A 111 -1.59 -9.46 9.44
C ALA A 111 -1.95 -10.76 10.18
N ILE A 112 -2.03 -11.90 9.47
CA ILE A 112 -2.31 -13.21 10.07
C ILE A 112 -1.20 -13.62 11.04
N ILE A 113 0.06 -13.42 10.68
CA ILE A 113 1.21 -13.72 11.54
C ILE A 113 1.15 -12.88 12.82
N VAL A 114 0.95 -11.57 12.69
CA VAL A 114 0.82 -10.65 13.83
C VAL A 114 -0.33 -11.05 14.74
N HIS A 115 -1.50 -11.38 14.17
CA HIS A 115 -2.66 -11.80 14.93
C HIS A 115 -2.39 -13.07 15.76
N LYS A 116 -1.71 -14.07 15.16
CA LYS A 116 -1.30 -15.29 15.89
C LYS A 116 -0.34 -14.98 17.05
N GLN A 117 0.66 -14.11 16.83
CA GLN A 117 1.61 -13.73 17.87
C GLN A 117 0.94 -13.06 19.07
N ILE A 118 -0.01 -12.15 18.81
CA ILE A 118 -0.76 -11.45 19.86
C ILE A 118 -1.58 -12.46 20.70
N ARG A 119 -2.30 -13.37 20.04
CA ARG A 119 -3.11 -14.41 20.71
C ARG A 119 -2.28 -15.29 21.64
N ILE A 120 -1.13 -15.76 21.18
CA ILE A 120 -0.22 -16.60 21.98
C ILE A 120 0.23 -15.84 23.24
N LYS A 121 0.65 -14.59 23.08
CA LYS A 121 1.15 -13.79 24.21
C LYS A 121 0.06 -13.48 25.25
N ILE A 122 -1.18 -13.21 24.81
CA ILE A 122 -2.29 -12.99 25.74
C ILE A 122 -2.59 -14.27 26.53
N SER A 123 -2.62 -15.43 25.87
CA SER A 123 -2.83 -16.72 26.55
C SER A 123 -1.77 -17.00 27.62
N GLN A 124 -0.51 -16.64 27.37
CA GLN A 124 0.58 -16.81 28.34
C GLN A 124 0.40 -15.93 29.58
N ARG A 125 -0.21 -14.75 29.46
CA ARG A 125 -0.48 -13.85 30.60
C ARG A 125 -1.65 -14.30 31.49
N GLN A 126 -2.50 -15.22 31.02
CA GLN A 126 -3.64 -15.71 31.81
C GLN A 126 -3.31 -16.95 32.66
N GLN A 127 -2.14 -17.55 32.47
CA GLN A 127 -1.73 -18.79 33.13
C GLN A 127 -0.65 -18.60 34.23
N GLY A 128 -0.15 -17.38 34.41
CA GLY A 128 0.80 -17.01 35.47
C GLY A 128 0.23 -15.89 36.31
#